data_AF-D5GG79-F1
#
_entry.id   AF-D5GG79-F1
#
_cell.length_a   1.000
_cell.length_b   1.000
_cell.length_c   1.000
_cell.angle_alpha   90.00
_cell.angle_beta   90.00
_cell.angle_gamma   90.00
#
_symmetry.space_group_name_H-M   'P 1'
#
loop_
_entity.id
_entity.type
_entity.pdbx_description
1 polymer ?
#
loop_
_entity_poly.entity_id
_entity_poly.type
_entity_poly.pdbx_seq_one_letter_code
_entity_poly.pdbx_strand_id
1 'polypeptide(L)'
;MSARIFSTDEAFNAFGHWLVSHGGFIHGSLTFTPPDSKYGSRVITCTDIPSHSQLISCPHTLTINYTKARSAFSADFITNTTQHAALCMFLCLEWLKGKESFWWPYLCVLPREFDTPLYFSDEDLQFLQGCNLEATEVEARKLIWREEFEAAVSILQREGYDTEYYTWELYLWASTIFTSRSFPGKLMDWDRIIVHEDDTMPILFPLIDSLNHYPATIITWQPSDTSLRIISGVGVSAGAEVYNNYGPKANEELLMGYGFTLLQNPFDSFLLKSSPPLTPLQHSILGESPTGLYHLTPRNRTPENPSIYPSSLLTLIYILTSTPTEASCMLTTQPTKPATKRNELSTHITLLHALLRKHQNFPLTLPEPRNSKQASAKIYADSQRSLILSAIGESKDIINSHTTSSGLIRLQSALGRAGGADMAFAAAIESCFGSADVQELMEAGQEDVVFILYLCHLSLTEKGFRLPVCPTSSPEATQSAQELHEGLFPAVVNAAPAVFGGEGWTVDLLHRGMEAYANMGIRFPEIEGLVVAGEYAVCLE
;
A
#
# COMPACT_ATOMS: atom_id res chain seq x y z
N MET A 1 -55.28 -3.62 13.94
CA MET A 1 -53.98 -2.92 14.07
C MET A 1 -53.56 -2.50 12.68
N SER A 2 -53.18 -1.23 12.48
CA SER A 2 -52.63 -0.80 11.18
C SER A 2 -51.40 -1.65 10.87
N ALA A 3 -51.30 -2.19 9.65
CA ALA A 3 -50.09 -2.85 9.21
C ALA A 3 -48.91 -1.87 9.36
N ARG A 4 -47.80 -2.34 9.96
CA ARG A 4 -46.58 -1.54 10.09
C ARG A 4 -46.08 -1.16 8.70
N ILE A 5 -45.77 0.11 8.49
CA ILE A 5 -45.15 0.61 7.26
C ILE A 5 -43.65 0.70 7.50
N PHE A 6 -42.85 0.00 6.68
CA PHE A 6 -41.38 0.01 6.77
C PHE A 6 -40.75 1.10 5.90
N SER A 7 -41.40 1.49 4.80
CA SER A 7 -40.95 2.54 3.89
C SER A 7 -42.13 3.15 3.15
N THR A 8 -41.94 4.37 2.64
CA THR A 8 -42.84 4.97 1.64
C THR A 8 -42.61 4.38 0.24
N ASP A 9 -41.47 3.73 0.01
CA ASP A 9 -41.20 2.98 -1.21
C ASP A 9 -41.86 1.60 -1.15
N GLU A 10 -42.63 1.24 -2.19
CA GLU A 10 -43.41 -0.01 -2.22
C GLU A 10 -42.52 -1.26 -2.18
N ALA A 11 -41.37 -1.25 -2.83
CA ALA A 11 -40.46 -2.39 -2.87
C ALA A 11 -39.80 -2.60 -1.50
N PHE A 12 -39.31 -1.54 -0.86
CA PHE A 12 -38.77 -1.61 0.50
C PHE A 12 -39.84 -1.99 1.53
N ASN A 13 -41.07 -1.52 1.36
CA ASN A 13 -42.16 -1.91 2.26
C ASN A 13 -42.52 -3.41 2.10
N ALA A 14 -42.62 -3.90 0.86
CA ALA A 14 -42.84 -5.32 0.58
C ALA A 14 -41.69 -6.20 1.10
N PHE A 15 -40.45 -5.76 0.93
CA PHE A 15 -39.26 -6.41 1.47
C PHE A 15 -39.31 -6.52 3.00
N GLY A 16 -39.64 -5.43 3.71
CA GLY A 16 -39.76 -5.45 5.17
C GLY A 16 -40.84 -6.43 5.66
N HIS A 17 -42.00 -6.48 4.99
CA HIS A 17 -43.05 -7.45 5.31
C HIS A 17 -42.63 -8.88 5.03
N TRP A 18 -42.04 -9.16 3.87
CA TRP A 18 -41.53 -10.49 3.52
C TRP A 18 -40.52 -10.96 4.56
N LEU A 19 -39.53 -10.11 4.90
CA LEU A 19 -38.48 -10.48 5.83
C LEU A 19 -39.03 -10.80 7.23
N VAL A 20 -39.91 -9.96 7.77
CA VAL A 20 -40.53 -10.21 9.09
C VAL A 20 -41.42 -11.45 9.08
N SER A 21 -42.15 -11.71 7.99
CA SER A 21 -42.96 -12.93 7.86
C SER A 21 -42.14 -14.22 7.84
N HIS A 22 -40.84 -14.14 7.56
CA HIS A 22 -39.91 -15.26 7.57
C HIS A 22 -38.93 -15.24 8.75
N GLY A 23 -39.29 -14.57 9.85
CA GLY A 23 -38.54 -14.59 11.11
C GLY A 23 -37.44 -13.52 11.22
N GLY A 24 -37.33 -12.62 10.24
CA GLY A 24 -36.51 -11.42 10.36
C GLY A 24 -37.04 -10.44 11.40
N PHE A 25 -36.14 -9.60 11.89
CA PHE A 25 -36.50 -8.56 12.86
C PHE A 25 -36.00 -7.20 12.36
N ILE A 26 -36.87 -6.19 12.47
CA ILE A 26 -36.53 -4.78 12.27
C ILE A 26 -37.05 -4.03 13.50
N HIS A 27 -36.19 -3.29 14.20
CA HIS A 27 -36.59 -2.52 15.38
C HIS A 27 -37.73 -1.55 15.04
N GLY A 28 -38.69 -1.37 15.96
CA GLY A 28 -39.95 -0.64 15.70
C GLY A 28 -39.77 0.81 15.25
N SER A 29 -38.67 1.43 15.66
CA SER A 29 -38.30 2.80 15.30
C SER A 29 -37.64 2.93 13.93
N LEU A 30 -37.23 1.83 13.28
CA LEU A 30 -36.50 1.90 12.01
C LEU A 30 -37.43 1.95 10.79
N THR A 31 -37.06 2.77 9.83
CA THR A 31 -37.68 2.89 8.51
C THR A 31 -36.62 3.00 7.42
N PHE A 32 -36.92 2.44 6.25
CA PHE A 32 -36.09 2.61 5.05
C PHE A 32 -36.50 3.87 4.32
N THR A 33 -35.51 4.68 3.97
CA THR A 33 -35.69 5.82 3.09
C THR A 33 -35.42 5.41 1.64
N PRO A 34 -36.17 5.97 0.67
CA PRO A 34 -35.85 5.81 -0.75
C PRO A 34 -34.41 6.26 -1.01
N PRO A 35 -33.74 5.69 -2.03
CA PRO A 35 -32.40 6.11 -2.38
C PRO A 35 -32.35 7.59 -2.73
N ASP A 36 -31.46 8.34 -2.09
CA ASP A 36 -31.10 9.69 -2.50
C ASP A 36 -29.81 9.66 -3.36
N SER A 37 -29.57 10.72 -4.13
CA SER A 37 -28.44 10.79 -5.06
C SER A 37 -27.07 10.87 -4.38
N LYS A 38 -26.99 10.91 -3.04
CA LYS A 38 -25.76 11.16 -2.29
C LYS A 38 -25.33 9.98 -1.42
N TYR A 39 -26.29 9.22 -0.91
CA TYR A 39 -26.07 8.17 0.10
C TYR A 39 -26.75 6.85 -0.27
N GLY A 40 -27.44 6.78 -1.40
CA GLY A 40 -28.27 5.63 -1.75
C GLY A 40 -29.41 5.45 -0.74
N SER A 41 -29.89 4.22 -0.59
CA SER A 41 -30.93 3.89 0.40
C SER A 41 -30.34 3.91 1.80
N ARG A 42 -31.12 4.41 2.78
CA ARG A 42 -30.66 4.57 4.16
C ARG A 42 -31.68 4.01 5.14
N VAL A 43 -31.20 3.51 6.28
CA VAL A 43 -32.04 3.11 7.41
C VAL A 43 -31.96 4.20 8.47
N ILE A 44 -33.08 4.87 8.73
CA ILE A 44 -33.16 5.94 9.74
C ILE A 44 -34.05 5.51 10.90
N THR A 45 -33.90 6.19 12.03
CA THR A 45 -34.78 5.99 13.18
C THR A 45 -35.83 7.11 13.31
N CYS A 46 -37.08 6.76 13.61
CA CYS A 46 -38.19 7.69 13.83
C CYS A 46 -38.29 8.17 15.29
N THR A 47 -37.70 7.41 16.22
CA THR A 47 -37.66 7.74 17.66
C THR A 47 -36.28 7.45 18.21
N ASP A 48 -35.98 7.91 19.41
CA ASP A 48 -34.73 7.53 20.08
C ASP A 48 -34.69 6.01 20.32
N ILE A 49 -33.52 5.41 20.07
CA ILE A 49 -33.21 4.01 20.36
C ILE A 49 -32.19 3.99 21.50
N PRO A 50 -32.45 3.27 22.61
CA PRO A 50 -31.49 3.14 23.70
C PRO A 50 -30.21 2.41 23.28
N SER A 51 -29.11 2.64 24.01
CA SER A 51 -27.88 1.85 23.85
C SER A 51 -28.13 0.36 24.07
N HIS A 52 -27.34 -0.49 23.41
CA HIS A 52 -27.43 -1.96 23.48
C HIS A 52 -28.76 -2.54 22.99
N SER A 53 -29.47 -1.81 22.12
CA SER A 53 -30.70 -2.29 21.49
C SER A 53 -30.41 -3.17 20.27
N GLN A 54 -31.24 -4.20 20.06
CA GLN A 54 -31.27 -4.93 18.81
C GLN A 54 -31.88 -4.05 17.73
N LEU A 55 -31.12 -3.79 16.67
CA LEU A 55 -31.54 -2.97 15.53
C LEU A 55 -32.24 -3.84 14.48
N ILE A 56 -31.56 -4.88 14.01
CA ILE A 56 -32.02 -5.75 12.94
C ILE A 56 -31.54 -7.20 13.15
N SER A 57 -32.26 -8.17 12.58
CA SER A 57 -31.84 -9.58 12.54
C SER A 57 -32.24 -10.24 11.22
N CYS A 58 -31.32 -11.03 10.65
CA CYS A 58 -31.54 -11.86 9.47
C CYS A 58 -31.36 -13.34 9.82
N PRO A 59 -32.42 -14.16 9.69
CA PRO A 59 -32.33 -15.61 9.79
C PRO A 59 -31.40 -16.22 8.73
N HIS A 60 -30.67 -17.26 9.10
CA HIS A 60 -29.80 -18.02 8.20
C HIS A 60 -30.56 -18.61 7.00
N THR A 61 -31.84 -18.95 7.19
CA THR A 61 -32.72 -19.45 6.14
C THR A 61 -32.94 -18.43 5.01
N LEU A 62 -32.79 -17.12 5.26
CA LEU A 62 -32.96 -16.07 4.26
C LEU A 62 -31.69 -15.76 3.47
N THR A 63 -30.52 -16.23 3.90
CA THR A 63 -29.25 -15.89 3.26
C THR A 63 -29.15 -16.39 1.82
N ILE A 64 -28.35 -15.74 0.98
CA ILE A 64 -27.91 -16.27 -0.32
C ILE A 64 -26.43 -16.65 -0.16
N ASN A 65 -26.13 -17.93 -0.33
CA ASN A 65 -24.81 -18.50 -0.01
C ASN A 65 -24.45 -19.66 -0.94
N TYR A 66 -23.18 -20.09 -0.87
CA TYR A 66 -22.64 -21.12 -1.73
C TYR A 66 -23.30 -22.50 -1.53
N THR A 67 -23.73 -22.84 -0.31
CA THR A 67 -24.46 -24.10 -0.05
C THR A 67 -25.77 -24.18 -0.83
N LYS A 68 -26.50 -23.05 -0.94
CA LYS A 68 -27.71 -22.95 -1.76
C LYS A 68 -27.40 -23.01 -3.25
N ALA A 69 -26.33 -22.33 -3.70
CA ALA A 69 -25.86 -22.43 -5.08
C ALA A 69 -25.53 -23.87 -5.49
N ARG A 70 -24.80 -24.61 -4.64
CA ARG A 70 -24.49 -26.03 -4.85
C ARG A 70 -25.72 -26.93 -4.95
N SER A 71 -26.81 -26.56 -4.28
CA SER A 71 -28.06 -27.32 -4.31
C SER A 71 -28.90 -27.00 -5.55
N ALA A 72 -28.65 -25.85 -6.19
CA ALA A 72 -29.42 -25.37 -7.35
C ALA A 72 -28.84 -25.85 -8.69
N PHE A 73 -27.55 -26.17 -8.74
CA PHE A 73 -26.86 -26.59 -9.96
C PHE A 73 -26.41 -28.05 -9.90
N SER A 74 -26.05 -28.60 -11.07
CA SER A 74 -25.52 -29.96 -11.18
C SER A 74 -24.17 -30.11 -10.46
N ALA A 75 -23.79 -31.34 -10.14
CA ALA A 75 -22.45 -31.62 -9.62
C ALA A 75 -21.34 -31.26 -10.63
N ASP A 76 -21.58 -31.46 -11.94
CA ASP A 76 -20.61 -31.15 -12.99
C ASP A 76 -20.39 -29.64 -13.10
N PHE A 77 -21.45 -28.82 -13.03
CA PHE A 77 -21.34 -27.37 -12.99
C PHE A 77 -20.52 -26.88 -11.80
N ILE A 78 -20.81 -27.38 -10.60
CA ILE A 78 -20.11 -26.98 -9.38
C ILE A 78 -18.63 -27.39 -9.40
N THR A 79 -18.29 -28.56 -9.95
CA THR A 79 -16.90 -29.02 -10.03
C THR A 79 -16.09 -28.27 -11.09
N ASN A 80 -16.71 -27.86 -12.19
CA ASN A 80 -16.01 -27.24 -13.32
C ASN A 80 -16.11 -25.70 -13.36
N THR A 81 -16.70 -25.07 -12.32
CA THR A 81 -16.85 -23.61 -12.22
C THR A 81 -16.16 -23.12 -10.95
N THR A 82 -15.65 -21.89 -10.96
CA THR A 82 -15.12 -21.28 -9.72
C THR A 82 -16.27 -21.08 -8.72
N GLN A 83 -15.95 -21.08 -7.42
CA GLN A 83 -16.97 -20.88 -6.39
C GLN A 83 -17.63 -19.50 -6.49
N HIS A 84 -16.84 -18.49 -6.88
CA HIS A 84 -17.31 -17.13 -7.17
C HIS A 84 -18.34 -17.14 -8.31
N ALA A 85 -18.01 -17.79 -9.43
CA ALA A 85 -18.90 -17.88 -10.58
C ALA A 85 -20.17 -18.67 -10.27
N ALA A 86 -20.08 -19.80 -9.58
CA ALA A 86 -21.26 -20.57 -9.19
C ALA A 86 -22.21 -19.77 -8.29
N LEU A 87 -21.66 -18.98 -7.36
CA LEU A 87 -22.45 -18.12 -6.48
C LEU A 87 -23.09 -16.94 -7.23
N CYS A 88 -22.36 -16.30 -8.15
CA CYS A 88 -22.91 -15.23 -8.99
C CYS A 88 -24.00 -15.75 -9.93
N MET A 89 -23.79 -16.91 -10.55
CA MET A 89 -24.78 -17.57 -11.41
C MET A 89 -26.02 -17.98 -10.63
N PHE A 90 -25.89 -18.36 -9.34
CA PHE A 90 -27.04 -18.62 -8.48
C PHE A 90 -27.88 -17.36 -8.26
N LEU A 91 -27.24 -16.21 -8.03
CA LEU A 91 -27.95 -14.94 -7.91
C LEU A 91 -28.61 -14.52 -9.24
N CYS A 92 -27.95 -14.76 -10.37
CA CYS A 92 -28.54 -14.57 -11.71
C CYS A 92 -29.77 -15.46 -11.92
N LEU A 93 -29.69 -16.74 -11.54
CA LEU A 93 -30.80 -17.68 -11.62
C LEU A 93 -32.01 -17.18 -10.80
N GLU A 94 -31.79 -16.77 -9.56
CA GLU A 94 -32.86 -16.24 -8.71
C GLU A 94 -33.43 -14.92 -9.24
N TRP A 95 -32.61 -14.09 -9.88
CA TRP A 95 -33.08 -12.90 -10.58
C TRP A 95 -34.01 -13.25 -11.76
N LEU A 96 -33.61 -14.21 -12.59
CA LEU A 96 -34.33 -14.62 -13.80
C LEU A 96 -35.65 -15.35 -13.49
N LYS A 97 -35.77 -16.01 -12.33
CA LYS A 97 -37.05 -16.57 -11.85
C LYS A 97 -38.13 -15.50 -11.60
N GLY A 98 -37.74 -14.23 -11.49
CA GLY A 98 -38.70 -13.15 -11.25
C GLY A 98 -39.48 -13.37 -9.95
N LYS A 99 -40.80 -13.15 -10.01
CA LYS A 99 -41.72 -13.31 -8.87
C LYS A 99 -41.80 -14.73 -8.31
N GLU A 100 -41.30 -15.73 -9.04
CA GLU A 100 -41.23 -17.12 -8.56
C GLU A 100 -40.04 -17.34 -7.62
N SER A 101 -39.06 -16.43 -7.59
CA SER A 101 -37.97 -16.51 -6.62
C SER A 101 -38.47 -16.26 -5.21
N PHE A 102 -38.06 -17.12 -4.29
CA PHE A 102 -38.27 -16.92 -2.86
C PHE A 102 -37.69 -15.58 -2.36
N TRP A 103 -36.58 -15.14 -2.96
CA TRP A 103 -35.87 -13.90 -2.61
C TRP A 103 -36.36 -12.69 -3.40
N TRP A 104 -37.40 -12.80 -4.24
CA TRP A 104 -37.84 -11.71 -5.10
C TRP A 104 -38.00 -10.36 -4.37
N PRO A 105 -38.60 -10.26 -3.16
CA PRO A 105 -38.68 -9.00 -2.43
C PRO A 105 -37.31 -8.39 -2.07
N TYR A 106 -36.32 -9.22 -1.72
CA TYR A 106 -34.95 -8.77 -1.49
C TYR A 106 -34.27 -8.33 -2.79
N LEU A 107 -34.41 -9.13 -3.85
CA LEU A 107 -33.83 -8.82 -5.15
C LEU A 107 -34.36 -7.51 -5.73
N CYS A 108 -35.62 -7.16 -5.46
CA CYS A 108 -36.22 -5.89 -5.89
C CYS A 108 -35.59 -4.65 -5.24
N VAL A 109 -35.07 -4.77 -4.02
CA VAL A 109 -34.46 -3.63 -3.29
C VAL A 109 -32.95 -3.53 -3.47
N LEU A 110 -32.33 -4.49 -4.15
CA LEU A 110 -30.92 -4.41 -4.52
C LEU A 110 -30.69 -3.30 -5.57
N PRO A 111 -29.53 -2.61 -5.53
CA PRO A 111 -29.19 -1.56 -6.47
C PRO A 111 -29.08 -2.10 -7.91
N ARG A 112 -29.39 -1.25 -8.87
CA ARG A 112 -29.24 -1.51 -10.32
C ARG A 112 -28.05 -0.82 -10.94
N GLU A 113 -27.61 0.25 -10.31
CA GLU A 113 -26.49 1.08 -10.74
C GLU A 113 -25.45 1.10 -9.63
N PHE A 114 -24.18 1.20 -10.03
CA PHE A 114 -23.06 1.20 -9.11
C PHE A 114 -22.03 2.23 -9.52
N ASP A 115 -21.33 2.73 -8.52
CA ASP A 115 -20.23 3.69 -8.66
C ASP A 115 -18.87 3.03 -8.39
N THR A 116 -18.75 1.72 -8.59
CA THR A 116 -17.44 1.06 -8.61
C THR A 116 -16.75 1.34 -9.95
N PRO A 117 -15.41 1.35 -10.01
CA PRO A 117 -14.64 1.55 -11.26
C PRO A 117 -15.04 0.59 -12.39
N LEU A 118 -15.63 -0.55 -12.08
CA LEU A 118 -16.14 -1.51 -13.07
C LEU A 118 -17.27 -0.91 -13.96
N TYR A 119 -17.92 0.15 -13.51
CA TYR A 119 -19.01 0.85 -14.22
C TYR A 119 -18.61 2.27 -14.66
N PHE A 120 -17.32 2.59 -14.60
CA PHE A 120 -16.81 3.89 -15.02
C PHE A 120 -16.74 3.98 -16.54
N SER A 121 -17.05 5.17 -17.06
CA SER A 121 -16.72 5.53 -18.43
C SER A 121 -15.23 5.86 -18.56
N ASP A 122 -14.73 5.98 -19.79
CA ASP A 122 -13.35 6.43 -20.04
C ASP A 122 -13.08 7.81 -19.44
N GLU A 123 -14.08 8.71 -19.39
CA GLU A 123 -13.96 10.02 -18.75
C GLU A 123 -13.82 9.91 -17.23
N ASP A 124 -14.54 8.97 -16.61
CA ASP A 124 -14.46 8.76 -15.16
C ASP A 124 -13.12 8.09 -14.78
N LEU A 125 -12.63 7.16 -15.60
CA LEU A 125 -11.35 6.46 -15.37
C LEU A 125 -10.12 7.39 -15.44
N GLN A 126 -10.21 8.53 -16.15
CA GLN A 126 -9.13 9.54 -16.18
C GLN A 126 -8.77 10.06 -14.78
N PHE A 127 -9.72 10.07 -13.85
CA PHE A 127 -9.46 10.48 -12.46
C PHE A 127 -8.58 9.50 -11.70
N LEU A 128 -8.49 8.24 -12.15
CA LEU A 128 -7.72 7.18 -11.49
C LEU A 128 -6.30 7.04 -12.06
N GLN A 129 -5.89 7.92 -12.98
CA GLN A 129 -4.55 7.89 -13.56
C GLN A 129 -3.47 7.99 -12.48
N GLY A 130 -2.48 7.08 -12.52
CA GLY A 130 -1.37 7.02 -11.57
C GLY A 130 -1.69 6.29 -10.25
N CYS A 131 -2.96 6.06 -9.95
CA CYS A 131 -3.41 5.28 -8.79
C CYS A 131 -3.25 3.77 -9.05
N ASN A 132 -3.58 2.93 -8.06
CA ASN A 132 -3.56 1.47 -8.24
C ASN A 132 -4.85 0.91 -8.84
N LEU A 133 -5.90 1.73 -8.92
CA LEU A 133 -7.16 1.43 -9.63
C LEU A 133 -7.19 2.06 -11.03
N GLU A 134 -6.04 2.25 -11.66
CA GLU A 134 -5.99 2.79 -13.01
C GLU A 134 -6.70 1.85 -14.01
N ALA A 135 -7.02 2.37 -15.20
CA ALA A 135 -7.86 1.69 -16.18
C ALA A 135 -7.41 0.25 -16.50
N THR A 136 -6.10 0.01 -16.60
CA THR A 136 -5.56 -1.33 -16.91
C THR A 136 -5.87 -2.36 -15.81
N GLU A 137 -5.82 -1.97 -14.54
CA GLU A 137 -6.11 -2.85 -13.40
C GLU A 137 -7.63 -3.13 -13.29
N VAL A 138 -8.47 -2.13 -13.60
CA VAL A 138 -9.93 -2.29 -13.66
C VAL A 138 -10.33 -3.24 -14.80
N GLU A 139 -9.75 -3.08 -15.98
CA GLU A 139 -10.02 -3.95 -17.13
C GLU A 139 -9.49 -5.37 -16.91
N ALA A 140 -8.33 -5.54 -16.27
CA ALA A 140 -7.84 -6.87 -15.87
C ALA A 140 -8.83 -7.59 -14.94
N ARG A 141 -9.44 -6.88 -13.98
CA ARG A 141 -10.48 -7.46 -13.14
C ARG A 141 -11.72 -7.87 -13.93
N LYS A 142 -12.20 -7.01 -14.85
CA LYS A 142 -13.35 -7.33 -15.72
C LYS A 142 -13.08 -8.56 -16.57
N LEU A 143 -11.87 -8.69 -17.11
CA LEU A 143 -11.47 -9.83 -17.92
C LEU A 143 -11.57 -11.15 -17.15
N ILE A 144 -11.03 -11.21 -15.93
CA ILE A 144 -11.12 -12.41 -15.06
C ILE A 144 -12.58 -12.82 -14.86
N TRP A 145 -13.45 -11.87 -14.52
CA TRP A 145 -14.87 -12.17 -14.31
C TRP A 145 -15.60 -12.54 -15.60
N ARG A 146 -15.19 -11.99 -16.75
CA ARG A 146 -15.75 -12.35 -18.05
C ARG A 146 -15.40 -13.79 -18.43
N GLU A 147 -14.15 -14.20 -18.22
CA GLU A 147 -13.71 -15.58 -18.46
C GLU A 147 -14.48 -16.57 -17.56
N GLU A 148 -14.66 -16.22 -16.28
CA GLU A 148 -15.49 -17.01 -15.35
C GLU A 148 -16.94 -17.16 -15.82
N PHE A 149 -17.55 -16.05 -16.25
CA PHE A 149 -18.90 -16.03 -16.78
C PHE A 149 -19.07 -16.88 -18.04
N GLU A 150 -18.17 -16.71 -19.02
CA GLU A 150 -18.19 -17.45 -20.28
C GLU A 150 -18.01 -18.96 -20.06
N ALA A 151 -17.12 -19.34 -19.14
CA ALA A 151 -16.94 -20.73 -18.74
C ALA A 151 -18.22 -21.31 -18.10
N ALA A 152 -18.83 -20.59 -17.17
CA ALA A 152 -20.06 -21.03 -16.50
C ALA A 152 -21.23 -21.17 -17.48
N VAL A 153 -21.44 -20.19 -18.37
CA VAL A 153 -22.48 -20.25 -19.41
C VAL A 153 -22.26 -21.43 -20.35
N SER A 154 -21.02 -21.67 -20.78
CA SER A 154 -20.69 -22.80 -21.66
C SER A 154 -21.05 -24.16 -21.02
N ILE A 155 -20.88 -24.29 -19.71
CA ILE A 155 -21.26 -25.52 -18.98
C ILE A 155 -22.79 -25.65 -18.93
N LEU A 156 -23.52 -24.58 -18.58
CA LEU A 156 -24.99 -24.60 -18.54
C LEU A 156 -25.61 -24.92 -19.91
N GLN A 157 -25.05 -24.37 -21.00
CA GLN A 157 -25.49 -24.70 -22.36
C GLN A 157 -25.29 -26.18 -22.69
N ARG A 158 -24.14 -26.76 -22.32
CA ARG A 158 -23.87 -28.19 -22.50
C ARG A 158 -24.84 -29.08 -21.70
N GLU A 159 -25.30 -28.60 -20.56
CA GLU A 159 -26.30 -29.27 -19.72
C GLU A 159 -27.76 -29.05 -20.20
N GLY A 160 -27.97 -28.23 -21.23
CA GLY A 160 -29.28 -27.99 -21.82
C GLY A 160 -30.11 -26.89 -21.14
N TYR A 161 -29.50 -26.05 -20.31
CA TYR A 161 -30.15 -24.85 -19.79
C TYR A 161 -30.33 -23.81 -20.89
N ASP A 162 -31.44 -23.08 -20.84
CA ASP A 162 -31.60 -21.86 -21.63
C ASP A 162 -30.76 -20.74 -21.01
N THR A 163 -29.73 -20.31 -21.75
CA THR A 163 -28.80 -19.27 -21.31
C THR A 163 -29.02 -17.92 -21.99
N GLU A 164 -30.10 -17.73 -22.76
CA GLU A 164 -30.36 -16.48 -23.52
C GLU A 164 -30.31 -15.24 -22.62
N TYR A 165 -30.87 -15.35 -21.41
CA TYR A 165 -30.98 -14.23 -20.46
C TYR A 165 -29.84 -14.14 -19.44
N TYR A 166 -28.88 -15.08 -19.46
CA TYR A 166 -27.67 -14.95 -18.67
C TYR A 166 -26.70 -14.06 -19.43
N THR A 167 -26.82 -12.74 -19.23
CA THR A 167 -25.95 -11.77 -19.90
C THR A 167 -24.75 -11.40 -19.03
N TRP A 168 -23.71 -10.85 -19.67
CA TRP A 168 -22.55 -10.33 -18.97
C TRP A 168 -22.93 -9.24 -17.96
N GLU A 169 -23.87 -8.37 -18.29
CA GLU A 169 -24.33 -7.28 -17.43
C GLU A 169 -25.01 -7.82 -16.18
N LEU A 170 -25.80 -8.89 -16.31
CA LEU A 170 -26.43 -9.55 -15.17
C LEU A 170 -25.40 -10.23 -14.27
N TYR A 171 -24.40 -10.89 -14.85
CA TYR A 171 -23.31 -11.49 -14.09
C TYR A 171 -22.45 -10.42 -13.38
N LEU A 172 -22.09 -9.35 -14.07
CA LEU A 172 -21.36 -8.22 -13.50
C LEU A 172 -22.13 -7.56 -12.36
N TRP A 173 -23.45 -7.40 -12.52
CA TRP A 173 -24.35 -6.96 -11.44
C TRP A 173 -24.26 -7.92 -10.25
N ALA A 174 -24.40 -9.22 -10.46
CA ALA A 174 -24.34 -10.23 -9.40
C ALA A 174 -23.00 -10.22 -8.66
N SER A 175 -21.87 -10.19 -9.40
CA SER A 175 -20.54 -10.07 -8.80
C SER A 175 -20.39 -8.79 -7.98
N THR A 176 -20.91 -7.67 -8.49
CA THR A 176 -20.85 -6.38 -7.78
C THR A 176 -21.72 -6.37 -6.52
N ILE A 177 -22.87 -7.04 -6.53
CA ILE A 177 -23.68 -7.26 -5.32
C ILE A 177 -22.86 -8.03 -4.28
N PHE A 178 -22.19 -9.12 -4.64
CA PHE A 178 -21.37 -9.86 -3.67
C PHE A 178 -20.19 -9.03 -3.17
N THR A 179 -19.47 -8.28 -4.01
CA THR A 179 -18.34 -7.45 -3.54
C THR A 179 -18.78 -6.32 -2.61
N SER A 180 -19.95 -5.72 -2.85
CA SER A 180 -20.42 -4.55 -2.10
C SER A 180 -21.25 -4.88 -0.86
N ARG A 181 -21.86 -6.09 -0.77
CA ARG A 181 -22.89 -6.40 0.23
C ARG A 181 -22.68 -7.70 1.00
N SER A 182 -21.69 -8.50 0.62
CA SER A 182 -21.47 -9.78 1.29
C SER A 182 -20.78 -9.65 2.64
N PHE A 183 -20.98 -10.69 3.44
CA PHE A 183 -20.35 -10.90 4.73
C PHE A 183 -19.60 -12.24 4.72
N PRO A 184 -18.59 -12.42 5.59
CA PRO A 184 -17.88 -13.69 5.70
C PRO A 184 -18.81 -14.83 6.12
N GLY A 185 -18.67 -15.99 5.47
CA GLY A 185 -19.45 -17.18 5.78
C GLY A 185 -19.32 -17.67 7.22
N LYS A 186 -18.20 -17.32 7.87
CA LYS A 186 -17.95 -17.57 9.30
C LYS A 186 -19.06 -17.10 10.23
N LEU A 187 -19.85 -16.09 9.82
CA LEU A 187 -20.98 -15.59 10.61
C LEU A 187 -22.17 -16.55 10.68
N MET A 188 -22.20 -17.58 9.83
CA MET A 188 -23.23 -18.63 9.88
C MET A 188 -22.95 -19.68 10.97
N ASP A 189 -21.68 -19.84 11.36
CA ASP A 189 -21.24 -20.82 12.36
C ASP A 189 -19.98 -20.30 13.09
N TRP A 190 -20.21 -19.29 13.94
CA TRP A 190 -19.15 -18.53 14.59
C TRP A 190 -18.31 -19.38 15.55
N ASP A 191 -18.95 -20.30 16.27
CA ASP A 191 -18.31 -21.14 17.29
C ASP A 191 -17.54 -22.33 16.69
N ARG A 192 -17.62 -22.54 15.36
CA ARG A 192 -16.87 -23.60 14.70
C ARG A 192 -15.35 -23.37 14.85
N ILE A 193 -14.68 -24.30 15.51
CA ILE A 193 -13.24 -24.20 15.80
C ILE A 193 -12.39 -24.44 14.55
N ILE A 194 -12.79 -25.39 13.72
CA ILE A 194 -12.08 -25.73 12.48
C ILE A 194 -12.60 -24.80 11.39
N VAL A 195 -11.71 -24.04 10.75
CA VAL A 195 -12.06 -23.21 9.60
C VAL A 195 -12.30 -24.13 8.40
N HIS A 196 -13.50 -24.06 7.83
CA HIS A 196 -13.85 -24.75 6.60
C HIS A 196 -13.92 -23.77 5.43
N GLU A 197 -13.92 -24.29 4.21
CA GLU A 197 -13.98 -23.49 2.98
C GLU A 197 -15.22 -22.58 2.90
N ASP A 198 -16.35 -23.04 3.44
CA ASP A 198 -17.58 -22.24 3.55
C ASP A 198 -17.45 -21.04 4.51
N ASP A 199 -16.54 -21.07 5.49
CA ASP A 199 -16.32 -19.96 6.42
C ASP A 199 -15.73 -18.72 5.72
N THR A 200 -15.01 -18.91 4.62
CA THR A 200 -14.39 -17.83 3.83
C THR A 200 -15.27 -17.37 2.67
N MET A 201 -16.36 -18.08 2.38
CA MET A 201 -17.23 -17.77 1.25
C MET A 201 -18.10 -16.54 1.54
N PRO A 202 -18.29 -15.64 0.55
CA PRO A 202 -19.17 -14.50 0.71
C PRO A 202 -20.64 -14.95 0.82
N ILE A 203 -21.38 -14.32 1.72
CA ILE A 203 -22.81 -14.56 1.96
C ILE A 203 -23.56 -13.24 1.94
N LEU A 204 -24.70 -13.20 1.25
CA LEU A 204 -25.65 -12.10 1.41
C LEU A 204 -26.58 -12.40 2.58
N PHE A 205 -26.65 -11.46 3.52
CA PHE A 205 -27.63 -11.44 4.59
C PHE A 205 -28.65 -10.35 4.29
N PRO A 206 -29.80 -10.67 3.65
CA PRO A 206 -30.85 -9.69 3.42
C PRO A 206 -31.16 -8.90 4.69
N LEU A 207 -31.30 -7.58 4.57
CA LEU A 207 -31.48 -6.60 5.65
C LEU A 207 -30.17 -6.11 6.28
N ILE A 208 -29.23 -7.00 6.57
CA ILE A 208 -27.98 -6.63 7.26
C ILE A 208 -27.12 -5.74 6.35
N ASP A 209 -27.12 -6.04 5.05
CA ASP A 209 -26.46 -5.29 3.99
C ASP A 209 -27.10 -3.93 3.65
N SER A 210 -28.20 -3.57 4.33
CA SER A 210 -28.93 -2.31 4.09
C SER A 210 -28.40 -1.14 4.95
N LEU A 211 -27.50 -1.41 5.90
CA LEU A 211 -26.89 -0.39 6.75
C LEU A 211 -25.63 0.16 6.10
N ASN A 212 -25.56 1.48 5.90
CA ASN A 212 -24.41 2.16 5.31
C ASN A 212 -23.19 2.17 6.23
N HIS A 213 -22.00 2.33 5.65
CA HIS A 213 -20.77 2.43 6.42
C HIS A 213 -20.59 3.80 7.06
N TYR A 214 -20.20 3.82 8.34
CA TYR A 214 -19.48 4.95 8.91
C TYR A 214 -18.32 4.46 9.80
N PRO A 215 -17.09 5.00 9.64
CA PRO A 215 -15.93 4.56 10.41
C PRO A 215 -16.16 4.60 11.92
N ALA A 216 -15.64 3.59 12.61
CA ALA A 216 -15.70 3.47 14.08
C ALA A 216 -17.12 3.50 14.68
N THR A 217 -18.17 3.25 13.89
CA THR A 217 -19.53 3.04 14.41
C THR A 217 -19.50 1.90 15.44
N ILE A 218 -19.96 2.20 16.65
CA ILE A 218 -19.98 1.23 17.76
C ILE A 218 -21.20 0.33 17.56
N ILE A 219 -20.98 -0.80 16.92
CA ILE A 219 -22.01 -1.78 16.57
C ILE A 219 -21.47 -3.20 16.73
N THR A 220 -22.32 -4.12 17.15
CA THR A 220 -21.96 -5.53 17.34
C THR A 220 -22.70 -6.40 16.34
N TRP A 221 -21.96 -7.17 15.57
CA TRP A 221 -22.48 -8.30 14.80
C TRP A 221 -22.55 -9.49 15.74
N GLN A 222 -23.77 -9.89 16.10
CA GLN A 222 -24.03 -10.97 17.04
C GLN A 222 -24.58 -12.19 16.27
N PRO A 223 -23.70 -13.12 15.84
CA PRO A 223 -24.13 -14.37 15.24
C PRO A 223 -24.77 -15.29 16.28
N SER A 224 -25.60 -16.21 15.80
CA SER A 224 -26.22 -17.31 16.55
C SER A 224 -26.46 -18.47 15.58
N ASP A 225 -26.78 -19.66 16.07
CA ASP A 225 -27.05 -20.85 15.24
C ASP A 225 -28.09 -20.64 14.13
N THR A 226 -29.02 -19.69 14.29
CA THR A 226 -30.16 -19.50 13.38
C THR A 226 -30.23 -18.13 12.72
N SER A 227 -29.41 -17.16 13.13
CA SER A 227 -29.52 -15.78 12.68
C SER A 227 -28.28 -14.95 12.94
N LEU A 228 -28.12 -13.88 12.17
CA LEU A 228 -27.19 -12.79 12.45
C LEU A 228 -27.97 -11.55 12.92
N ARG A 229 -27.59 -11.02 14.08
CA ARG A 229 -28.20 -9.82 14.68
C ARG A 229 -27.23 -8.65 14.67
N ILE A 230 -27.78 -7.45 14.61
CA ILE A 230 -27.03 -6.21 14.72
C ILE A 230 -27.51 -5.47 15.96
N ILE A 231 -26.59 -5.21 16.88
CA ILE A 231 -26.85 -4.54 18.16
C ILE A 231 -26.13 -3.20 18.18
N SER A 232 -26.84 -2.11 18.47
CA SER A 232 -26.23 -0.78 18.64
C SER A 232 -25.41 -0.74 19.94
N GLY A 233 -24.16 -0.31 19.91
CA GLY A 233 -23.38 -0.12 21.14
C GLY A 233 -23.72 1.18 21.88
N VAL A 234 -24.31 2.16 21.19
CA VAL A 234 -24.70 3.46 21.72
C VAL A 234 -26.15 3.77 21.38
N GLY A 235 -26.75 4.75 22.06
CA GLY A 235 -28.09 5.22 21.70
C GLY A 235 -28.09 5.93 20.34
N VAL A 236 -29.18 5.82 19.60
CA VAL A 236 -29.38 6.47 18.29
C VAL A 236 -30.54 7.44 18.39
N SER A 237 -30.29 8.72 18.14
CA SER A 237 -31.30 9.78 18.22
C SER A 237 -32.32 9.72 17.09
N ALA A 238 -33.56 10.12 17.35
CA ALA A 238 -34.60 10.29 16.35
C ALA A 238 -34.10 11.12 15.14
N GLY A 239 -34.41 10.65 13.93
CA GLY A 239 -33.99 11.23 12.66
C GLY A 239 -32.58 10.84 12.21
N ALA A 240 -31.77 10.20 13.06
CA ALA A 240 -30.43 9.76 12.68
C ALA A 240 -30.45 8.49 11.82
N GLU A 241 -29.42 8.35 11.00
CA GLU A 241 -29.14 7.12 10.27
C GLU A 241 -28.46 6.09 11.17
N VAL A 242 -28.84 4.84 10.97
CA VAL A 242 -28.20 3.69 11.58
C VAL A 242 -27.10 3.21 10.65
N TYR A 243 -25.86 3.48 11.05
CA TYR A 243 -24.69 3.01 10.33
C TYR A 243 -24.25 1.63 10.81
N ASN A 244 -23.51 0.95 9.94
CA ASN A 244 -22.68 -0.20 10.23
C ASN A 244 -21.19 0.19 10.13
N ASN A 245 -20.32 -0.69 10.60
CA ASN A 245 -18.88 -0.57 10.43
C ASN A 245 -18.37 -1.72 9.57
N TYR A 246 -17.94 -1.44 8.34
CA TYR A 246 -17.45 -2.46 7.41
C TYR A 246 -16.00 -2.88 7.73
N GLY A 247 -15.38 -2.29 8.75
CA GLY A 247 -13.99 -2.50 9.13
C GLY A 247 -13.07 -1.36 8.66
N PRO A 248 -11.77 -1.46 8.97
CA PRO A 248 -10.78 -0.42 8.67
C PRO A 248 -10.35 -0.47 7.20
N LYS A 249 -11.25 -0.11 6.28
CA LYS A 249 -11.02 -0.17 4.82
C LYS A 249 -10.42 1.13 4.29
N ALA A 250 -9.40 1.01 3.45
CA ALA A 250 -8.82 2.14 2.71
C ALA A 250 -9.76 2.60 1.59
N ASN A 251 -9.56 3.82 1.07
CA ASN A 251 -10.40 4.34 -0.02
C ASN A 251 -10.27 3.51 -1.30
N GLU A 252 -9.12 2.86 -1.53
CA GLU A 252 -8.95 1.90 -2.63
C GLU A 252 -9.98 0.76 -2.57
N GLU A 253 -10.13 0.15 -1.40
CA GLU A 253 -11.06 -0.96 -1.19
C GLU A 253 -12.51 -0.49 -1.18
N LEU A 254 -12.79 0.66 -0.56
CA LEU A 254 -14.14 1.25 -0.56
C LEU A 254 -14.60 1.60 -1.98
N LEU A 255 -13.72 2.19 -2.80
CA LEU A 255 -14.08 2.55 -4.17
C LEU A 255 -14.27 1.30 -5.03
N MET A 256 -13.32 0.37 -5.01
CA MET A 256 -13.37 -0.82 -5.87
C MET A 256 -14.50 -1.77 -5.47
N GLY A 257 -14.70 -2.00 -4.17
CA GLY A 257 -15.67 -2.97 -3.65
C GLY A 257 -17.08 -2.40 -3.47
N TYR A 258 -17.20 -1.14 -3.06
CA TYR A 258 -18.47 -0.54 -2.60
C TYR A 258 -18.93 0.67 -3.41
N GLY A 259 -18.06 1.26 -4.23
CA GLY A 259 -18.40 2.37 -5.11
C GLY A 259 -18.51 3.72 -4.40
N PHE A 260 -17.83 3.91 -3.28
CA PHE A 260 -17.74 5.21 -2.63
C PHE A 260 -16.38 5.40 -1.95
N THR A 261 -16.09 6.63 -1.56
CA THR A 261 -14.88 6.99 -0.82
C THR A 261 -15.22 7.92 0.33
N LEU A 262 -14.39 7.90 1.38
CA LEU A 262 -14.52 8.80 2.51
C LEU A 262 -13.51 9.93 2.41
N LEU A 263 -14.00 11.16 2.50
CA LEU A 263 -13.15 12.31 2.69
C LEU A 263 -12.44 12.17 4.05
N GLN A 264 -11.10 12.32 4.06
CA GLN A 264 -10.29 12.15 5.27
C GLN A 264 -10.48 10.78 5.94
N ASN A 265 -10.50 9.70 5.15
CA ASN A 265 -10.59 8.34 5.67
C ASN A 265 -9.45 8.05 6.67
N PRO A 266 -9.73 7.75 7.95
CA PRO A 266 -8.69 7.49 8.94
C PRO A 266 -7.93 6.17 8.67
N PHE A 267 -8.48 5.29 7.85
CA PHE A 267 -7.90 4.00 7.50
C PHE A 267 -7.30 3.98 6.09
N ASP A 268 -7.13 5.14 5.46
CA ASP A 268 -6.56 5.20 4.12
C ASP A 268 -5.10 4.74 4.08
N SER A 269 -4.73 4.18 2.94
CA SER A 269 -3.35 3.74 2.68
C SER A 269 -3.06 3.79 1.18
N PHE A 270 -1.77 3.91 0.86
CA PHE A 270 -1.28 3.77 -0.49
C PHE A 270 -0.56 2.42 -0.59
N LEU A 271 -1.03 1.53 -1.46
CA LEU A 271 -0.40 0.23 -1.67
C LEU A 271 0.81 0.36 -2.61
N LEU A 272 1.99 0.09 -2.09
CA LEU A 272 3.24 -0.05 -2.85
C LEU A 272 3.47 -1.53 -3.16
N LYS A 273 3.36 -1.90 -4.44
CA LYS A 273 3.73 -3.23 -4.95
C LYS A 273 5.25 -3.28 -5.20
N SER A 274 5.98 -4.16 -4.51
CA SER A 274 7.44 -4.30 -4.66
C SER A 274 7.92 -5.72 -4.37
N SER A 275 8.41 -6.42 -5.39
CA SER A 275 8.94 -7.79 -5.27
C SER A 275 10.33 -7.88 -5.93
N PRO A 276 11.36 -7.26 -5.33
CA PRO A 276 12.71 -7.28 -5.89
C PRO A 276 13.32 -8.68 -5.77
N PRO A 277 14.15 -9.10 -6.73
CA PRO A 277 14.90 -10.34 -6.61
C PRO A 277 15.91 -10.23 -5.47
N LEU A 278 16.02 -11.28 -4.65
CA LEU A 278 16.94 -11.33 -3.52
C LEU A 278 18.06 -12.33 -3.77
N THR A 279 19.26 -12.02 -3.30
CA THR A 279 20.38 -12.96 -3.26
C THR A 279 20.18 -14.03 -2.17
N PRO A 280 20.87 -15.19 -2.23
CA PRO A 280 20.77 -16.21 -1.19
C PRO A 280 21.10 -15.70 0.22
N LEU A 281 22.04 -14.76 0.34
CA LEU A 281 22.38 -14.12 1.61
C LEU A 281 21.22 -13.26 2.12
N GLN A 282 20.64 -12.43 1.26
CA GLN A 282 19.51 -11.56 1.63
C GLN A 282 18.27 -12.38 2.01
N HIS A 283 18.00 -13.49 1.32
CA HIS A 283 16.96 -14.44 1.72
C HIS A 283 17.22 -15.02 3.11
N SER A 284 18.47 -15.38 3.40
CA SER A 284 18.87 -15.93 4.70
C SER A 284 18.71 -14.91 5.83
N ILE A 285 18.95 -13.62 5.56
CA ILE A 285 18.78 -12.52 6.51
C ILE A 285 17.29 -12.22 6.75
N LEU A 286 16.48 -12.19 5.69
CA LEU A 286 15.06 -11.87 5.78
C LEU A 286 14.25 -12.99 6.46
N GLY A 287 14.66 -14.25 6.27
CA GLY A 287 14.04 -15.44 6.86
C GLY A 287 12.75 -15.87 6.15
N GLU A 288 11.80 -14.95 6.00
CA GLU A 288 10.55 -15.18 5.28
C GLU A 288 10.54 -14.49 3.91
N SER A 289 9.75 -15.02 2.98
CA SER A 289 9.62 -14.37 1.67
C SER A 289 8.84 -13.06 1.80
N PRO A 290 9.26 -11.99 1.12
CA PRO A 290 8.55 -10.71 1.17
C PRO A 290 7.15 -10.86 0.57
N THR A 291 6.17 -10.19 1.17
CA THR A 291 4.76 -10.23 0.73
C THR A 291 4.56 -9.63 -0.67
N GLY A 292 5.44 -8.72 -1.08
CA GLY A 292 5.28 -7.95 -2.31
C GLY A 292 4.33 -6.76 -2.21
N LEU A 293 3.61 -6.62 -1.08
CA LEU A 293 2.53 -5.65 -0.88
C LEU A 293 2.76 -4.88 0.42
N TYR A 294 2.96 -3.56 0.31
CA TYR A 294 3.29 -2.70 1.44
C TYR A 294 2.36 -1.48 1.50
N HIS A 295 1.64 -1.32 2.60
CA HIS A 295 0.70 -0.22 2.77
C HIS A 295 1.39 0.97 3.45
N LEU A 296 1.52 2.09 2.73
CA LEU A 296 2.01 3.36 3.27
C LEU A 296 0.84 4.10 3.90
N THR A 297 0.90 4.35 5.21
CA THR A 297 -0.18 5.00 5.94
C THR A 297 0.35 5.65 7.22
N PRO A 298 -0.18 6.82 7.63
CA PRO A 298 0.16 7.42 8.91
C PRO A 298 -0.07 6.49 10.11
N ARG A 299 -0.94 5.48 9.97
CA ARG A 299 -1.22 4.48 11.00
C ARG A 299 -0.05 3.54 11.29
N ASN A 300 0.95 3.47 10.41
CA ASN A 300 2.17 2.71 10.67
C ASN A 300 3.00 3.35 11.79
N ARG A 301 2.73 4.63 12.12
CA ARG A 301 3.41 5.35 13.19
C ARG A 301 2.96 4.84 14.56
N THR A 302 3.83 4.09 15.22
CA THR A 302 3.71 3.64 16.61
C THR A 302 4.94 4.07 17.41
N PRO A 303 4.97 3.93 18.74
CA PRO A 303 6.19 4.16 19.52
C PRO A 303 7.39 3.33 19.05
N GLU A 304 7.14 2.15 18.48
CA GLU A 304 8.16 1.23 17.96
C GLU A 304 8.55 1.52 16.51
N ASN A 305 7.65 2.11 15.72
CA ASN A 305 7.90 2.49 14.33
C ASN A 305 7.45 3.94 14.09
N PRO A 306 8.34 4.95 14.09
CA PRO A 306 7.94 6.35 13.89
C PRO A 306 7.62 6.70 12.42
N SER A 307 7.63 5.73 11.51
CA SER A 307 7.58 5.94 10.07
C SER A 307 6.20 5.71 9.44
N ILE A 308 5.91 6.41 8.33
CA ILE A 308 4.78 6.09 7.45
C ILE A 308 4.97 4.75 6.72
N TYR A 309 6.21 4.27 6.57
CA TYR A 309 6.52 2.98 5.99
C TYR A 309 6.25 1.86 7.00
N PRO A 310 5.70 0.71 6.58
CA PRO A 310 5.58 -0.44 7.45
C PRO A 310 6.97 -1.03 7.73
N SER A 311 7.20 -1.55 8.94
CA SER A 311 8.51 -2.09 9.33
C SER A 311 9.01 -3.20 8.39
N SER A 312 8.11 -4.02 7.84
CA SER A 312 8.45 -5.06 6.86
C SER A 312 9.04 -4.50 5.56
N LEU A 313 8.58 -3.32 5.11
CA LEU A 313 9.15 -2.64 3.95
C LEU A 313 10.54 -2.09 4.29
N LEU A 314 10.67 -1.39 5.43
CA LEU A 314 11.95 -0.82 5.85
C LEU A 314 13.01 -1.91 6.00
N THR A 315 12.68 -3.01 6.69
CA THR A 315 13.55 -4.19 6.81
C THR A 315 13.98 -4.72 5.45
N LEU A 316 13.05 -4.88 4.51
CA LEU A 316 13.39 -5.33 3.16
C LEU A 316 14.38 -4.37 2.48
N ILE A 317 14.14 -3.05 2.54
CA ILE A 317 15.02 -2.08 1.88
C ILE A 317 16.38 -1.96 2.60
N TYR A 318 16.45 -2.09 3.92
CA TYR A 318 17.72 -2.16 4.65
C TYR A 318 18.58 -3.31 4.13
N ILE A 319 18.00 -4.49 3.93
CA ILE A 319 18.67 -5.68 3.38
C ILE A 319 19.07 -5.48 1.91
N LEU A 320 18.23 -4.82 1.11
CA LEU A 320 18.53 -4.57 -0.31
C LEU A 320 19.66 -3.56 -0.49
N THR A 321 19.77 -2.60 0.42
CA THR A 321 20.75 -1.51 0.33
C THR A 321 22.00 -1.75 1.17
N SER A 322 22.08 -2.87 1.89
CA SER A 322 23.23 -3.22 2.73
C SER A 322 24.48 -3.55 1.90
N THR A 323 25.65 -3.09 2.33
CA THR A 323 26.94 -3.60 1.86
C THR A 323 27.21 -5.02 2.36
N PRO A 324 28.19 -5.76 1.79
CA PRO A 324 28.56 -7.09 2.30
C PRO A 324 28.91 -7.11 3.80
N THR A 325 29.56 -6.05 4.28
CA THR A 325 29.91 -5.87 5.69
C THR A 325 28.67 -5.67 6.55
N GLU A 326 27.74 -4.82 6.11
CA GLU A 326 26.47 -4.57 6.80
C GLU A 326 25.59 -5.83 6.84
N ALA A 327 25.47 -6.53 5.72
CA ALA A 327 24.71 -7.77 5.59
C ALA A 327 25.21 -8.86 6.56
N SER A 328 26.54 -8.97 6.71
CA SER A 328 27.16 -9.91 7.65
C SER A 328 26.82 -9.60 9.11
N CYS A 329 26.72 -8.32 9.47
CA CYS A 329 26.28 -7.89 10.81
C CYS A 329 24.78 -8.19 11.04
N MET A 330 23.94 -7.95 10.03
CA MET A 330 22.49 -8.14 10.10
C MET A 330 22.08 -9.59 10.37
N LEU A 331 22.87 -10.58 9.92
CA LEU A 331 22.63 -12.00 10.22
C LEU A 331 22.56 -12.30 11.73
N THR A 332 23.19 -11.47 12.57
CA THR A 332 23.29 -11.70 14.01
C THR A 332 22.26 -10.92 14.84
N THR A 333 21.66 -9.86 14.29
CA THR A 333 20.93 -8.84 15.08
C THR A 333 19.45 -8.67 14.73
N GLN A 334 18.94 -9.36 13.71
CA GLN A 334 17.62 -9.14 13.10
C GLN A 334 17.43 -7.70 12.59
N PRO A 335 17.25 -7.47 11.28
CA PRO A 335 17.27 -6.14 10.66
C PRO A 335 15.97 -5.35 10.87
N THR A 336 15.65 -5.00 12.12
CA THR A 336 14.55 -4.09 12.48
C THR A 336 14.97 -2.62 12.48
N LYS A 337 16.28 -2.37 12.38
CA LYS A 337 16.92 -1.06 12.36
C LYS A 337 17.98 -1.03 11.26
N PRO A 338 18.33 0.16 10.73
CA PRO A 338 19.44 0.28 9.80
C PRO A 338 20.73 -0.22 10.44
N ALA A 339 21.58 -0.91 9.67
CA ALA A 339 22.87 -1.40 10.17
C ALA A 339 23.86 -0.26 10.45
N THR A 340 23.79 0.80 9.65
CA THR A 340 24.62 2.00 9.72
C THR A 340 23.81 3.20 9.26
N LYS A 341 24.29 4.42 9.51
CA LYS A 341 23.72 5.63 8.90
C LYS A 341 23.77 5.61 7.37
N ARG A 342 24.80 4.98 6.80
CA ARG A 342 24.94 4.79 5.36
C ARG A 342 23.80 3.94 4.80
N ASN A 343 23.45 2.86 5.50
CA ASN A 343 22.35 1.97 5.14
C ASN A 343 20.99 2.67 5.25
N GLU A 344 20.79 3.48 6.29
CA GLU A 344 19.58 4.32 6.46
C GLU A 344 19.42 5.32 5.30
N LEU A 345 20.46 6.09 5.00
CA LEU A 345 20.48 7.04 3.88
C LEU A 345 20.20 6.35 2.54
N SER A 346 20.89 5.24 2.27
CA SER A 346 20.70 4.46 1.03
C SER A 346 19.28 3.92 0.91
N THR A 347 18.67 3.53 2.04
CA THR A 347 17.28 3.08 2.10
C THR A 347 16.31 4.19 1.74
N HIS A 348 16.45 5.37 2.35
CA HIS A 348 15.57 6.49 2.06
C HIS A 348 15.78 7.07 0.66
N ILE A 349 16.99 7.06 0.11
CA ILE A 349 17.25 7.42 -1.30
C ILE A 349 16.54 6.45 -2.24
N THR A 350 16.62 5.14 -1.96
CA THR A 350 15.95 4.10 -2.77
C THR A 350 14.43 4.26 -2.74
N LEU A 351 13.86 4.46 -1.53
CA LEU A 351 12.42 4.74 -1.36
C LEU A 351 12.01 6.03 -2.07
N LEU A 352 12.80 7.09 -1.95
CA LEU A 352 12.54 8.39 -2.58
C LEU A 352 12.48 8.27 -4.11
N HIS A 353 13.42 7.55 -4.73
CA HIS A 353 13.36 7.30 -6.18
C HIS A 353 12.11 6.54 -6.61
N ALA A 354 11.75 5.47 -5.88
CA ALA A 354 10.56 4.69 -6.19
C ALA A 354 9.28 5.54 -6.09
N LEU A 355 9.18 6.36 -5.03
CA LEU A 355 8.03 7.23 -4.80
C LEU A 355 7.94 8.38 -5.80
N LEU A 356 9.06 9.02 -6.15
CA LEU A 356 9.06 10.08 -7.17
C LEU A 356 8.64 9.55 -8.53
N ARG A 357 9.15 8.37 -8.92
CA ARG A 357 8.72 7.70 -10.16
C ARG A 357 7.22 7.41 -10.15
N LYS A 358 6.66 6.95 -9.03
CA LYS A 358 5.22 6.72 -8.91
C LYS A 358 4.43 8.03 -8.91
N HIS A 359 4.91 9.08 -8.25
CA HIS A 359 4.28 10.39 -8.22
C HIS A 359 4.21 11.04 -9.62
N GLN A 360 5.22 10.83 -10.47
CA GLN A 360 5.22 11.33 -11.86
C GLN A 360 4.06 10.80 -12.71
N ASN A 361 3.46 9.66 -12.34
CA ASN A 361 2.32 9.10 -13.04
C ASN A 361 0.99 9.81 -12.71
N PHE A 362 0.95 10.62 -11.64
CA PHE A 362 -0.24 11.36 -11.27
C PHE A 362 -0.39 12.61 -12.14
N PRO A 363 -1.62 12.96 -12.56
CA PRO A 363 -1.85 14.23 -13.24
C PRO A 363 -1.57 15.41 -12.29
N LEU A 364 -1.07 16.52 -12.86
CA LEU A 364 -0.79 17.75 -12.09
C LEU A 364 -2.06 18.33 -11.45
N THR A 365 -3.17 18.29 -12.18
CA THR A 365 -4.48 18.77 -11.76
C THR A 365 -5.56 17.86 -12.32
N LEU A 366 -6.53 17.51 -11.48
CA LEU A 366 -7.75 16.82 -11.91
C LEU A 366 -8.86 17.85 -12.20
N PRO A 367 -9.74 17.61 -13.18
CA PRO A 367 -10.88 18.46 -13.43
C PRO A 367 -11.91 18.39 -12.30
N GLU A 368 -12.83 19.35 -12.27
CA GLU A 368 -13.97 19.30 -11.34
C GLU A 368 -14.91 18.14 -11.69
N PRO A 369 -15.35 17.34 -10.70
CA PRO A 369 -16.17 16.17 -10.94
C PRO A 369 -17.59 16.57 -11.38
N ARG A 370 -18.12 15.87 -12.37
CA ARG A 370 -19.46 16.10 -12.95
C ARG A 370 -20.52 15.12 -12.48
N ASN A 371 -20.11 14.02 -11.86
CA ASN A 371 -20.97 12.97 -11.35
C ASN A 371 -20.38 12.37 -10.05
N SER A 372 -21.12 11.47 -9.40
CA SER A 372 -20.70 10.81 -8.14
C SER A 372 -19.44 9.95 -8.31
N LYS A 373 -19.33 9.22 -9.42
CA LYS A 373 -18.16 8.39 -9.78
C LYS A 373 -16.87 9.22 -9.81
N GLN A 374 -16.88 10.34 -10.52
CA GLN A 374 -15.75 11.28 -10.60
C GLN A 374 -15.47 11.91 -9.25
N ALA A 375 -16.50 12.24 -8.46
CA ALA A 375 -16.30 12.81 -7.13
C ALA A 375 -15.58 11.82 -6.20
N SER A 376 -15.99 10.54 -6.18
CA SER A 376 -15.30 9.50 -5.42
C SER A 376 -13.91 9.20 -5.96
N ALA A 377 -13.75 9.09 -7.28
CA ALA A 377 -12.46 8.88 -7.92
C ALA A 377 -11.47 10.01 -7.58
N LYS A 378 -11.93 11.26 -7.57
CA LYS A 378 -11.13 12.43 -7.20
C LYS A 378 -10.69 12.36 -5.73
N ILE A 379 -11.61 12.05 -4.80
CA ILE A 379 -11.26 11.92 -3.37
C ILE A 379 -10.19 10.85 -3.18
N TYR A 380 -10.33 9.71 -3.83
CA TYR A 380 -9.31 8.66 -3.80
C TYR A 380 -7.99 9.13 -4.41
N ALA A 381 -7.98 9.69 -5.62
CA ALA A 381 -6.76 10.13 -6.28
C ALA A 381 -6.01 11.22 -5.49
N ASP A 382 -6.74 12.19 -4.95
CA ASP A 382 -6.17 13.23 -4.08
C ASP A 382 -5.55 12.61 -2.81
N SER A 383 -6.21 11.63 -2.19
CA SER A 383 -5.69 10.97 -0.99
C SER A 383 -4.46 10.12 -1.28
N GLN A 384 -4.44 9.36 -2.39
CA GLN A 384 -3.29 8.58 -2.83
C GLN A 384 -2.07 9.48 -3.10
N ARG A 385 -2.28 10.59 -3.80
CA ARG A 385 -1.23 11.58 -4.06
C ARG A 385 -0.71 12.19 -2.76
N SER A 386 -1.59 12.53 -1.83
CA SER A 386 -1.22 13.07 -0.52
C SER A 386 -0.37 12.08 0.30
N LEU A 387 -0.70 10.79 0.27
CA LEU A 387 0.05 9.75 0.98
C LEU A 387 1.46 9.57 0.40
N ILE A 388 1.59 9.54 -0.94
CA ILE A 388 2.89 9.50 -1.60
C ILE A 388 3.73 10.73 -1.27
N LEU A 389 3.14 11.94 -1.35
CA LEU A 389 3.84 13.17 -1.02
C LEU A 389 4.30 13.20 0.44
N SER A 390 3.49 12.68 1.38
CA SER A 390 3.89 12.54 2.77
C SER A 390 5.09 11.58 2.93
N ALA A 391 5.11 10.48 2.19
CA ALA A 391 6.22 9.53 2.22
C ALA A 391 7.50 10.11 1.59
N ILE A 392 7.37 10.85 0.48
CA ILE A 392 8.46 11.61 -0.14
C ILE A 392 9.04 12.62 0.86
N GLY A 393 8.17 13.40 1.52
CA GLY A 393 8.58 14.36 2.55
C GLY A 393 9.37 13.69 3.67
N GLU A 394 8.84 12.60 4.23
CA GLU A 394 9.51 11.86 5.30
C GLU A 394 10.91 11.35 4.89
N SER A 395 11.05 10.77 3.68
CA SER A 395 12.37 10.34 3.19
C SER A 395 13.33 11.50 2.98
N LYS A 396 12.86 12.65 2.46
CA LYS A 396 13.69 13.86 2.33
C LYS A 396 14.13 14.40 3.68
N ASP A 397 13.23 14.43 4.65
CA ASP A 397 13.50 14.93 6.01
C ASP A 397 14.55 14.07 6.71
N ILE A 398 14.43 12.74 6.59
CA ILE A 398 15.44 11.81 7.15
C ILE A 398 16.78 12.04 6.47
N ILE A 399 16.84 12.06 5.14
CA ILE A 399 18.08 12.34 4.38
C ILE A 399 18.71 13.66 4.84
N ASN A 400 17.94 14.74 4.86
CA ASN A 400 18.44 16.06 5.23
C ASN A 400 18.90 16.11 6.69
N SER A 401 18.22 15.42 7.62
CA SER A 401 18.62 15.38 9.03
C SER A 401 20.04 14.83 9.21
N HIS A 402 20.42 13.79 8.45
CA HIS A 402 21.75 13.20 8.52
C HIS A 402 22.83 14.08 7.88
N THR A 403 22.49 14.91 6.88
CA THR A 403 23.46 15.82 6.24
C THR A 403 23.98 16.91 7.18
N THR A 404 23.24 17.18 8.26
CA THR A 404 23.63 18.14 9.31
C THR A 404 24.39 17.50 10.48
N SER A 405 24.49 16.17 10.52
CA SER A 405 25.13 15.44 11.61
C SER A 405 26.65 15.28 11.41
N SER A 406 27.42 15.31 12.51
CA SER A 406 28.87 15.15 12.51
C SER A 406 29.26 13.70 12.18
N GLY A 407 29.51 13.40 10.90
CA GLY A 407 29.86 12.05 10.44
C GLY A 407 29.83 11.88 8.91
N LEU A 408 29.20 12.82 8.20
CA LEU A 408 29.18 12.85 6.74
C LEU A 408 30.36 13.67 6.18
N ILE A 409 31.32 12.98 5.58
CA ILE A 409 32.48 13.61 4.93
C ILE A 409 32.10 13.96 3.50
N ARG A 410 32.36 15.20 3.09
CA ARG A 410 32.02 15.73 1.76
C ARG A 410 33.22 16.44 1.16
N LEU A 411 33.50 16.16 -0.11
CA LEU A 411 34.62 16.78 -0.80
C LEU A 411 34.44 18.30 -0.92
N GLN A 412 33.20 18.76 -1.16
CA GLN A 412 32.86 20.17 -1.22
C GLN A 412 33.21 20.93 0.07
N SER A 413 33.10 20.26 1.23
CA SER A 413 33.46 20.86 2.52
C SER A 413 34.98 20.94 2.71
N ALA A 414 35.73 20.00 2.13
CA ALA A 414 37.19 19.96 2.18
C ALA A 414 37.84 21.03 1.30
N LEU A 415 37.31 21.20 0.08
CA LEU A 415 37.89 22.06 -0.95
C LEU A 415 37.22 23.43 -1.05
N GLY A 416 36.10 23.64 -0.35
CA GLY A 416 35.30 24.87 -0.41
C GLY A 416 35.98 26.08 0.24
N ARG A 417 35.93 27.26 -0.42
CA ARG A 417 36.58 28.49 0.06
C ARG A 417 35.89 29.20 1.25
N ALA A 418 34.71 28.75 1.67
CA ALA A 418 33.86 29.45 2.64
C ALA A 418 33.66 28.67 3.95
N GLY A 419 34.58 28.87 4.90
CA GLY A 419 34.34 28.65 6.33
C GLY A 419 34.47 27.20 6.82
N GLY A 420 35.71 26.77 7.07
CA GLY A 420 36.05 25.50 7.74
C GLY A 420 37.05 24.61 7.00
N ALA A 421 37.43 24.96 5.77
CA ALA A 421 38.23 24.11 4.89
C ALA A 421 39.68 23.88 5.35
N ASP A 422 40.17 22.69 5.05
CA ASP A 422 41.59 22.36 5.08
C ASP A 422 42.29 23.08 3.92
N MET A 423 42.60 24.36 4.14
CA MET A 423 43.21 25.23 3.14
C MET A 423 44.55 24.69 2.62
N ALA A 424 45.27 23.92 3.44
CA ALA A 424 46.53 23.30 3.05
C ALA A 424 46.28 22.15 2.08
N PHE A 425 45.30 21.30 2.36
CA PHE A 425 44.88 20.24 1.45
C PHE A 425 44.33 20.80 0.13
N ALA A 426 43.44 21.80 0.18
CA ALA A 426 42.88 22.41 -1.03
C ALA A 426 43.95 23.01 -1.95
N ALA A 427 44.93 23.74 -1.40
CA ALA A 427 46.05 24.29 -2.16
C ALA A 427 46.96 23.20 -2.75
N ALA A 428 47.14 22.08 -2.03
CA ALA A 428 47.87 20.92 -2.53
C ALA A 428 47.15 20.27 -3.71
N ILE A 429 45.81 20.13 -3.64
CA ILE A 429 45.00 19.61 -4.75
C ILE A 429 45.07 20.53 -5.97
N GLU A 430 44.92 21.85 -5.80
CA GLU A 430 45.06 22.82 -6.91
C GLU A 430 46.44 22.72 -7.60
N SER A 431 47.51 22.50 -6.81
CA SER A 431 48.87 22.34 -7.34
C SER A 431 49.09 21.01 -8.06
N CYS A 432 48.41 19.94 -7.65
CA CYS A 432 48.58 18.59 -8.20
C CYS A 432 47.68 18.31 -9.40
N PHE A 433 46.44 18.81 -9.37
CA PHE A 433 45.37 18.46 -10.31
C PHE A 433 44.95 19.65 -11.19
N GLY A 434 45.49 20.85 -10.92
CA GLY A 434 45.24 22.07 -11.70
C GLY A 434 44.00 22.86 -11.26
N SER A 435 43.12 22.26 -10.45
CA SER A 435 41.98 22.92 -9.83
C SER A 435 41.64 22.29 -8.48
N ALA A 436 41.07 23.07 -7.58
CA ALA A 436 40.41 22.60 -6.36
C ALA A 436 38.88 22.78 -6.42
N ASP A 437 38.34 23.19 -7.57
CA ASP A 437 36.89 23.21 -7.79
C ASP A 437 36.39 21.79 -8.03
N VAL A 438 35.41 21.35 -7.23
CA VAL A 438 34.90 19.97 -7.27
C VAL A 438 34.24 19.67 -8.61
N GLN A 439 33.55 20.65 -9.22
CA GLN A 439 32.88 20.44 -10.50
C GLN A 439 33.91 20.24 -11.62
N GLU A 440 34.98 21.05 -11.63
CA GLU A 440 36.08 20.88 -12.59
C GLU A 440 36.81 19.53 -12.40
N LEU A 441 36.99 19.10 -11.14
CA LEU A 441 37.58 17.78 -10.84
C LEU A 441 36.69 16.63 -11.30
N MET A 442 35.37 16.75 -11.18
CA MET A 442 34.40 15.79 -11.69
C MET A 442 34.42 15.72 -13.23
N GLU A 443 34.49 16.87 -13.90
CA GLU A 443 34.60 16.93 -15.36
C GLU A 443 35.92 16.31 -15.88
N ALA A 444 36.99 16.40 -15.08
CA ALA A 444 38.27 15.76 -15.35
C ALA A 444 38.33 14.26 -14.96
N GLY A 445 37.31 13.71 -14.29
CA GLY A 445 37.29 12.33 -13.80
C GLY A 445 38.31 12.06 -12.68
N GLN A 446 38.61 13.07 -11.87
CA GLN A 446 39.63 13.02 -10.82
C GLN A 446 39.04 13.05 -9.40
N GLU A 447 37.73 13.24 -9.27
CA GLU A 447 37.02 13.42 -8.01
C GLU A 447 37.21 12.25 -7.04
N ASP A 448 37.14 11.01 -7.55
CA ASP A 448 37.25 9.80 -6.73
C ASP A 448 38.63 9.72 -6.07
N VAL A 449 39.69 9.95 -6.85
CA VAL A 449 41.08 9.91 -6.38
C VAL A 449 41.32 11.01 -5.34
N VAL A 450 40.84 12.22 -5.61
CA VAL A 450 40.99 13.36 -4.68
C VAL A 450 40.23 13.09 -3.37
N PHE A 451 39.06 12.48 -3.43
CA PHE A 451 38.29 12.11 -2.24
C PHE A 451 39.02 11.04 -1.41
N ILE A 452 39.55 9.99 -2.05
CA ILE A 452 40.33 8.95 -1.39
C ILE A 452 41.56 9.56 -0.69
N LEU A 453 42.28 10.47 -1.37
CA LEU A 453 43.38 11.21 -0.76
C LEU A 453 42.93 12.03 0.44
N TYR A 454 41.76 12.68 0.35
CA TYR A 454 41.22 13.46 1.46
C TYR A 454 40.92 12.58 2.68
N LEU A 455 40.30 11.42 2.49
CA LEU A 455 40.06 10.45 3.57
C LEU A 455 41.37 10.00 4.25
N CYS A 456 42.40 9.72 3.44
CA CYS A 456 43.72 9.36 3.95
C CYS A 456 44.36 10.52 4.72
N HIS A 457 44.24 11.74 4.19
CA HIS A 457 44.75 12.95 4.82
C HIS A 457 44.13 13.16 6.20
N LEU A 458 42.79 13.09 6.31
CA LEU A 458 42.10 13.17 7.60
C LEU A 458 42.60 12.12 8.59
N SER A 459 42.87 10.89 8.14
CA SER A 459 43.40 9.82 9.02
C SER A 459 44.83 10.08 9.52
N LEU A 460 45.55 11.00 8.90
CA LEU A 460 46.88 11.41 9.32
C LEU A 460 46.85 12.68 10.18
N THR A 461 45.95 13.62 9.88
CA THR A 461 45.98 14.97 10.47
C THR A 461 44.93 15.20 11.55
N GLU A 462 43.76 14.57 11.46
CA GLU A 462 42.66 14.82 12.38
C GLU A 462 42.71 13.87 13.60
N LYS A 463 42.82 14.46 14.79
CA LYS A 463 42.87 13.69 16.04
C LYS A 463 41.53 13.01 16.31
N GLY A 464 41.55 11.68 16.25
CA GLY A 464 40.37 10.85 16.56
C GLY A 464 39.72 10.26 15.32
N PHE A 465 40.07 10.75 14.13
CA PHE A 465 39.66 10.13 12.88
C PHE A 465 40.61 8.99 12.51
N ARG A 466 40.06 7.79 12.27
CA ARG A 466 40.82 6.65 11.76
C ARG A 466 39.97 5.90 10.75
N LEU A 467 40.56 5.58 9.61
CA LEU A 467 39.91 4.71 8.64
C LEU A 467 39.67 3.31 9.24
N PRO A 468 38.65 2.56 8.78
CA PRO A 468 38.44 1.20 9.23
C PRO A 468 39.67 0.32 8.98
N VAL A 469 39.88 -0.69 9.83
CA VAL A 469 40.86 -1.74 9.55
C VAL A 469 40.19 -2.75 8.61
N CYS A 470 40.84 -3.05 7.49
CA CYS A 470 40.35 -4.05 6.55
C CYS A 470 40.53 -5.46 7.14
N PRO A 471 39.46 -6.23 7.41
CA PRO A 471 39.58 -7.56 8.01
C PRO A 471 40.08 -8.63 7.01
N THR A 472 40.01 -8.38 5.70
CA THR A 472 40.45 -9.31 4.64
C THR A 472 40.74 -8.53 3.35
N SER A 473 42.01 -8.30 3.02
CA SER A 473 42.36 -7.70 1.73
C SER A 473 42.31 -8.77 0.63
N SER A 474 41.56 -8.52 -0.45
CA SER A 474 41.74 -9.31 -1.66
C SER A 474 43.11 -8.93 -2.27
N PRO A 475 43.82 -9.87 -2.91
CA PRO A 475 45.07 -9.56 -3.61
C PRO A 475 44.89 -8.44 -4.64
N GLU A 476 43.74 -8.41 -5.30
CA GLU A 476 43.36 -7.42 -6.33
C GLU A 476 43.16 -6.01 -5.74
N ALA A 477 42.54 -5.90 -4.56
CA ALA A 477 42.35 -4.61 -3.89
C ALA A 477 43.68 -4.01 -3.44
N THR A 478 44.57 -4.86 -2.91
CA THR A 478 45.94 -4.46 -2.50
C THR A 478 46.76 -4.01 -3.71
N GLN A 479 46.64 -4.71 -4.84
CA GLN A 479 47.31 -4.35 -6.09
C GLN A 479 46.83 -2.99 -6.62
N SER A 480 45.53 -2.72 -6.59
CA SER A 480 44.96 -1.44 -7.06
C SER A 480 45.49 -0.25 -6.23
N ALA A 481 45.62 -0.42 -4.92
CA ALA A 481 46.21 0.59 -4.05
C ALA A 481 47.71 0.81 -4.34
N GLN A 482 48.43 -0.25 -4.68
CA GLN A 482 49.85 -0.17 -5.05
C GLN A 482 50.04 0.56 -6.38
N GLU A 483 49.24 0.25 -7.39
CA GLU A 483 49.26 0.92 -8.69
C GLU A 483 48.94 2.42 -8.56
N LEU A 484 47.95 2.78 -7.73
CA LEU A 484 47.64 4.17 -7.43
C LEU A 484 48.80 4.87 -6.71
N HIS A 485 49.45 4.21 -5.75
CA HIS A 485 50.61 4.77 -5.04
C HIS A 485 51.77 5.04 -5.99
N GLU A 486 52.19 4.04 -6.76
CA GLU A 486 53.32 4.13 -7.68
C GLU A 486 53.08 5.13 -8.81
N GLY A 487 51.85 5.22 -9.32
CA GLY A 487 51.49 6.13 -10.39
C GLY A 487 51.32 7.60 -9.96
N LEU A 488 50.82 7.85 -8.75
CA LEU A 488 50.42 9.19 -8.31
C LEU A 488 51.45 9.88 -7.41
N PHE A 489 52.03 9.14 -6.44
CA PHE A 489 52.84 9.74 -5.36
C PHE A 489 54.11 10.46 -5.82
N PRO A 490 54.86 9.98 -6.83
CA PRO A 490 56.01 10.72 -7.33
C PRO A 490 55.66 12.15 -7.79
N ALA A 491 54.48 12.33 -8.40
CA ALA A 491 54.03 13.63 -8.90
C ALA A 491 53.45 14.50 -7.78
N VAL A 492 52.56 13.97 -6.94
CA VAL A 492 51.90 14.77 -5.90
C VAL A 492 52.84 15.16 -4.76
N VAL A 493 53.85 14.34 -4.44
CA VAL A 493 54.90 14.69 -3.45
C VAL A 493 55.78 15.81 -3.97
N ASN A 494 56.11 15.82 -5.26
CA ASN A 494 56.91 16.89 -5.86
C ASN A 494 56.13 18.22 -5.92
N ALA A 495 54.83 18.16 -6.24
CA ALA A 495 54.00 19.36 -6.35
C ALA A 495 53.59 19.94 -4.97
N ALA A 496 53.32 19.10 -3.97
CA ALA A 496 52.87 19.53 -2.65
C ALA A 496 53.50 18.69 -1.50
N PRO A 497 54.82 18.82 -1.26
CA PRO A 497 55.55 18.00 -0.29
C PRO A 497 55.10 18.21 1.15
N ALA A 498 54.55 19.38 1.50
CA ALA A 498 54.07 19.67 2.84
C ALA A 498 52.84 18.82 3.25
N VAL A 499 52.06 18.33 2.29
CA VAL A 499 50.85 17.51 2.52
C VAL A 499 51.12 16.04 2.23
N PHE A 500 51.75 15.73 1.10
CA PHE A 500 51.94 14.34 0.64
C PHE A 500 53.32 13.74 1.00
N GLY A 501 54.29 14.54 1.45
CA GLY A 501 55.68 14.10 1.68
C GLY A 501 55.94 13.42 3.04
N GLY A 502 54.93 13.26 3.89
CA GLY A 502 55.08 12.59 5.19
C GLY A 502 55.17 11.06 5.09
N GLU A 503 55.91 10.42 6.01
CA GLU A 503 56.08 8.94 6.05
C GLU A 503 54.77 8.16 6.26
N GLY A 504 53.68 8.83 6.64
CA GLY A 504 52.36 8.20 6.87
C GLY A 504 51.61 7.76 5.61
N TRP A 505 52.02 8.22 4.42
CA TRP A 505 51.37 7.88 3.15
C TRP A 505 51.80 6.52 2.61
N THR A 506 51.26 5.46 3.19
CA THR A 506 51.56 4.07 2.84
C THR A 506 50.52 3.48 1.88
N VAL A 507 50.89 2.40 1.19
CA VAL A 507 49.95 1.60 0.37
C VAL A 507 48.79 1.08 1.21
N ASP A 508 49.04 0.68 2.47
CA ASP A 508 47.99 0.25 3.41
C ASP A 508 46.98 1.37 3.71
N LEU A 509 47.45 2.60 3.91
CA LEU A 509 46.57 3.75 4.14
C LEU A 509 45.67 4.01 2.93
N LEU A 510 46.24 4.00 1.72
CA LEU A 510 45.48 4.16 0.48
C LEU A 510 44.44 3.06 0.30
N HIS A 511 44.83 1.81 0.54
CA HIS A 511 43.91 0.67 0.49
C HIS A 511 42.70 0.89 1.42
N ARG A 512 42.95 1.30 2.68
CA ARG A 512 41.90 1.61 3.64
C ARG A 512 41.03 2.79 3.22
N GLY A 513 41.62 3.81 2.58
CA GLY A 513 40.89 4.95 2.01
C GLY A 513 39.97 4.54 0.86
N MET A 514 40.46 3.69 -0.05
CA MET A 514 39.68 3.14 -1.17
C MET A 514 38.51 2.29 -0.67
N GLU A 515 38.73 1.42 0.32
CA GLU A 515 37.66 0.60 0.89
C GLU A 515 36.62 1.42 1.64
N ALA A 516 37.04 2.43 2.41
CA ALA A 516 36.11 3.35 3.05
C ALA A 516 35.27 4.09 2.00
N TYR A 517 35.91 4.61 0.95
CA TYR A 517 35.23 5.26 -0.16
C TYR A 517 34.17 4.36 -0.80
N ALA A 518 34.52 3.10 -1.10
CA ALA A 518 33.62 2.15 -1.76
C ALA A 518 32.49 1.64 -0.85
N ASN A 519 32.78 1.31 0.41
CA ASN A 519 31.81 0.67 1.32
C ASN A 519 30.92 1.69 2.06
N MET A 520 31.44 2.88 2.33
CA MET A 520 30.73 3.90 3.12
C MET A 520 30.27 5.08 2.26
N GLY A 521 30.56 5.03 0.96
CA GLY A 521 30.14 5.99 -0.04
C GLY A 521 28.65 6.00 -0.31
N ILE A 522 28.12 7.21 -0.50
CA ILE A 522 26.75 7.47 -0.94
C ILE A 522 26.78 8.61 -1.95
N ARG A 523 26.18 8.38 -3.11
CA ARG A 523 25.89 9.43 -4.06
C ARG A 523 24.46 9.90 -3.88
N PHE A 524 24.29 11.18 -3.56
CA PHE A 524 22.97 11.77 -3.43
C PHE A 524 22.43 12.14 -4.81
N PRO A 525 21.17 11.81 -5.11
CA PRO A 525 20.58 12.14 -6.39
C PRO A 525 20.29 13.65 -6.50
N GLU A 526 20.24 14.14 -7.74
CA GLU A 526 19.82 15.51 -8.05
C GLU A 526 18.30 15.65 -7.93
N ILE A 527 17.82 15.81 -6.70
CA ILE A 527 16.39 15.93 -6.39
C ILE A 527 16.16 17.25 -5.63
N GLU A 528 15.22 18.05 -6.11
CA GLU A 528 14.82 19.29 -5.46
C GLU A 528 14.40 19.06 -4.00
N GLY A 529 14.91 19.89 -3.10
CA GLY A 529 14.63 19.83 -1.66
C GLY A 529 15.60 18.95 -0.86
N LEU A 530 16.63 18.36 -1.49
CA LEU A 530 17.77 17.77 -0.78
C LEU A 530 18.88 18.81 -0.58
N VAL A 531 19.46 18.86 0.62
CA VAL A 531 20.54 19.82 0.96
C VAL A 531 21.83 19.54 0.19
N VAL A 532 22.13 18.26 -0.06
CA VAL A 532 23.35 17.77 -0.72
C VAL A 532 23.05 17.18 -2.11
N ALA A 533 22.06 17.73 -2.81
CA ALA A 533 21.62 17.21 -4.11
C ALA A 533 22.81 17.14 -5.10
N GLY A 534 23.01 15.96 -5.70
CA GLY A 534 24.10 15.72 -6.65
C GLY A 534 25.48 15.47 -6.04
N GLU A 535 25.65 15.63 -4.72
CA GLU A 535 26.94 15.45 -4.05
C GLU A 535 27.26 13.97 -3.78
N TYR A 536 28.55 13.63 -3.74
CA TYR A 536 29.04 12.39 -3.17
C TYR A 536 29.55 12.62 -1.74
N ALA A 537 29.26 11.68 -0.85
CA ALA A 537 29.73 11.72 0.53
C ALA A 537 30.12 10.34 1.05
N VAL A 538 30.96 10.34 2.08
CA VAL A 538 31.37 9.11 2.79
C VAL A 538 30.89 9.19 4.23
N CYS A 539 30.14 8.18 4.67
CA CYS A 539 29.52 8.13 5.98
C CYS A 539 30.36 7.26 6.93
N LEU A 540 31.26 7.89 7.68
CA LEU A 540 32.20 7.24 8.60
C LEU A 540 31.69 7.41 10.03
N GLU A 541 30.74 6.58 10.44
CA GLU A 541 30.29 6.44 11.82
C GLU A 541 30.28 4.99 12.28
#